data_AF-A0A3A9FLY8-F1
#
_entry.id   AF-A0A3A9FLY8-F1
#
_cell.length_a   1.000
_cell.length_b   1.000
_cell.length_c   1.000
_cell.angle_alpha   90.00
_cell.angle_beta   90.00
_cell.angle_gamma   90.00
#
_symmetry.space_group_name_H-M   'P 1'
#
loop_
_entity.id
_entity.type
_entity.pdbx_description
1 polymer ?
#
loop_
_entity_poly.entity_id
_entity_poly.type
_entity_poly.pdbx_seq_one_letter_code
_entity_poly.pdbx_strand_id
1 'polypeptide(L)'
;NYEPANNLLLSGDYIETLNGQEVKNKEDLIQKINQSNGKETVLGIRRGKESFGVKVMPIQTSPEEYKIGIWVRDNTQGIGTLTFLDEFNGFGALGHGINDVDTSKLMELEGGFLYHTEIVSVIKGESGNPGELTGVIDYAKGNVLGTILKNTNGGIFGSGNSLLIDKVGQEALPICLKQDIKLGPGKILCSVNGTPVYYDVEITKVDYSADSINKGIVFKVRDENLLALTGGIVQGMSGSPIIQDGKFVGAVTHVFVQDSTKGFGIFIENMLEANLE
;
A
#
# COMPACT_ATOMS: atom_id res chain seq x y z
N ASN A 1 22.40 -23.15 -15.14
CA ASN A 1 21.64 -21.89 -15.02
C ASN A 1 21.79 -21.12 -16.30
N TYR A 2 20.69 -20.94 -17.01
CA TYR A 2 20.65 -20.14 -18.23
C TYR A 2 20.07 -18.78 -17.88
N GLU A 3 20.84 -17.72 -18.06
CA GLU A 3 20.40 -16.34 -17.82
C GLU A 3 20.52 -15.47 -19.09
N PRO A 4 19.73 -15.76 -20.15
CA PRO A 4 19.78 -15.02 -21.42
C PRO A 4 19.61 -13.50 -21.31
N ALA A 5 18.91 -13.04 -20.29
CA ALA A 5 18.66 -11.63 -20.02
C ALA A 5 19.67 -10.98 -19.06
N ASN A 6 20.69 -11.71 -18.61
CA ASN A 6 21.68 -11.18 -17.68
C ASN A 6 22.41 -9.97 -18.30
N ASN A 7 22.49 -8.87 -17.55
CA ASN A 7 22.98 -7.54 -17.98
C ASN A 7 22.13 -6.81 -19.04
N LEU A 8 21.02 -7.39 -19.50
CA LEU A 8 20.10 -6.74 -20.43
C LEU A 8 18.93 -6.07 -19.71
N LEU A 9 18.44 -6.73 -18.66
CA LEU A 9 17.35 -6.26 -17.80
C LEU A 9 17.87 -5.95 -16.40
N LEU A 10 17.24 -4.98 -15.73
CA LEU A 10 17.51 -4.61 -14.35
C LEU A 10 16.26 -4.83 -13.49
N SER A 11 16.46 -5.07 -12.19
CA SER A 11 15.36 -5.11 -11.23
C SER A 11 14.59 -3.77 -11.24
N GLY A 12 13.28 -3.85 -11.41
CA GLY A 12 12.39 -2.70 -11.56
C GLY A 12 12.09 -2.29 -13.00
N ASP A 13 12.59 -3.01 -14.00
CA ASP A 13 12.12 -2.84 -15.38
C ASP A 13 10.70 -3.38 -15.54
N TYR A 14 9.83 -2.60 -16.19
CA TYR A 14 8.48 -3.00 -16.55
C TYR A 14 8.49 -3.60 -17.96
N ILE A 15 7.98 -4.82 -18.12
CA ILE A 15 7.84 -5.47 -19.43
C ILE A 15 6.46 -5.14 -19.99
N GLU A 16 6.41 -4.31 -21.02
CA GLU A 16 5.16 -3.81 -21.60
C GLU A 16 4.76 -4.61 -22.85
N THR A 17 5.73 -5.06 -23.65
CA THR A 17 5.45 -5.80 -24.89
C THR A 17 6.46 -6.93 -25.15
N LEU A 18 6.03 -7.94 -25.91
CA LEU A 18 6.90 -8.92 -26.55
C LEU A 18 6.65 -8.89 -28.06
N ASN A 19 7.67 -8.60 -28.85
CA ASN A 19 7.60 -8.44 -30.31
C ASN A 19 6.51 -7.42 -30.73
N GLY A 20 6.34 -6.34 -29.97
CA GLY A 20 5.34 -5.31 -30.21
C GLY A 20 3.91 -5.68 -29.80
N GLN A 21 3.68 -6.88 -29.25
CA GLN A 21 2.40 -7.26 -28.67
C GLN A 21 2.39 -6.95 -27.17
N GLU A 22 1.38 -6.21 -26.71
CA GLU A 22 1.14 -5.89 -25.30
C GLU A 22 1.15 -7.13 -24.43
N VAL A 23 1.86 -7.10 -23.29
CA VAL A 23 1.92 -8.15 -22.29
C VAL A 23 1.04 -7.75 -21.10
N LYS A 24 0.06 -8.57 -20.76
CA LYS A 24 -0.95 -8.21 -19.73
C LYS A 24 -0.58 -8.62 -18.31
N ASN A 25 0.05 -9.77 -18.16
CA ASN A 25 0.44 -10.36 -16.88
C ASN A 25 1.56 -11.38 -17.09
N LYS A 26 2.09 -11.93 -15.98
CA LYS A 26 3.18 -12.91 -16.03
C LYS A 26 2.80 -14.16 -16.81
N GLU A 27 1.56 -14.64 -16.71
CA GLU A 27 1.11 -15.82 -17.47
C GLU A 27 1.12 -15.57 -18.98
N ASP A 28 0.63 -14.41 -19.44
CA ASP A 28 0.64 -13.99 -20.84
C ASP A 28 2.08 -13.85 -21.36
N LEU A 29 2.99 -13.29 -20.55
CA LEU A 29 4.41 -13.21 -20.89
C LEU A 29 5.03 -14.61 -21.08
N ILE A 30 4.81 -15.52 -20.11
CA ILE A 30 5.33 -16.89 -20.17
C ILE A 30 4.79 -17.60 -21.41
N GLN A 31 3.49 -17.47 -21.69
CA GLN A 31 2.86 -18.06 -22.87
C GLN A 31 3.49 -17.53 -24.16
N LYS A 32 3.68 -16.22 -24.28
CA LYS A 32 4.30 -15.59 -25.45
C LYS A 32 5.76 -15.97 -25.65
N ILE A 33 6.53 -16.10 -24.56
CA ILE A 33 7.91 -16.60 -24.60
C ILE A 33 7.94 -18.04 -25.10
N ASN A 34 7.05 -18.92 -24.62
CA ASN A 34 7.00 -20.30 -25.10
C ASN A 34 6.62 -20.38 -26.60
N GLN A 35 5.71 -19.51 -27.05
CA GLN A 35 5.32 -19.41 -28.47
C GLN A 35 6.44 -18.90 -29.38
N SER A 36 7.47 -18.25 -28.85
CA SER A 36 8.63 -17.83 -29.63
C SER A 36 9.41 -19.01 -30.23
N ASN A 37 9.28 -20.20 -29.65
CA ASN A 37 10.02 -21.41 -30.04
C ASN A 37 11.54 -21.18 -30.13
N GLY A 38 12.10 -20.42 -29.17
CA GLY A 38 13.54 -20.14 -29.10
C GLY A 38 14.06 -19.18 -30.15
N LYS A 39 13.17 -18.47 -30.87
CA LYS A 39 13.57 -17.38 -31.78
C LYS A 39 13.93 -16.14 -31.00
N GLU A 40 14.82 -15.31 -31.56
CA GLU A 40 15.12 -13.99 -31.01
C GLU A 40 13.81 -13.19 -30.85
N THR A 41 13.61 -12.60 -29.67
CA THR A 41 12.44 -11.79 -29.35
C THR A 41 12.88 -10.43 -28.84
N VAL A 42 12.04 -9.42 -29.06
CA VAL A 42 12.25 -8.07 -28.54
C VAL A 42 11.27 -7.83 -27.41
N LEU A 43 11.80 -7.63 -26.20
CA LEU A 43 11.04 -7.11 -25.07
C LEU A 43 10.97 -5.60 -25.18
N GLY A 44 9.77 -5.03 -25.28
CA GLY A 44 9.60 -3.61 -25.01
C GLY A 44 9.56 -3.42 -23.50
N ILE A 45 10.55 -2.73 -22.95
CA ILE A 45 10.64 -2.46 -21.53
C ILE A 45 10.58 -0.97 -21.24
N ARG A 46 10.14 -0.64 -20.04
CA ARG A 46 10.19 0.70 -19.49
C ARG A 46 11.02 0.74 -18.22
N ARG A 47 11.99 1.65 -18.18
CA ARG A 47 12.88 1.88 -17.05
C ARG A 47 12.76 3.34 -16.63
N GLY A 48 12.01 3.58 -15.56
CA GLY A 48 11.61 4.94 -15.19
C GLY A 48 10.72 5.56 -16.28
N LYS A 49 11.18 6.67 -16.89
CA LYS A 49 10.46 7.38 -17.96
C LYS A 49 10.86 6.97 -19.38
N GLU A 50 11.89 6.13 -19.52
CA GLU A 50 12.40 5.71 -20.82
C GLU A 50 11.83 4.35 -21.21
N SER A 51 11.27 4.24 -22.42
CA SER A 51 10.85 2.98 -23.01
C SER A 51 11.77 2.61 -24.17
N PHE A 52 12.24 1.37 -24.20
CA PHE A 52 13.14 0.87 -25.25
C PHE A 52 13.03 -0.64 -25.44
N GLY A 53 13.52 -1.12 -26.59
CA GLY A 53 13.50 -2.54 -26.93
C GLY A 53 14.80 -3.25 -26.51
N VAL A 54 14.66 -4.41 -25.88
CA VAL A 54 15.77 -5.31 -25.52
C VAL A 54 15.61 -6.63 -26.26
N LYS A 55 16.64 -6.99 -27.03
CA LYS A 55 16.69 -8.30 -27.70
C LYS A 55 17.09 -9.38 -26.72
N VAL A 56 16.30 -10.45 -26.65
CA VAL A 56 16.58 -11.62 -25.83
C VAL A 56 16.36 -12.90 -26.64
N MET A 57 17.21 -13.89 -26.39
CA MET A 57 17.11 -15.21 -26.99
C MET A 57 16.58 -16.21 -25.95
N PRO A 58 15.31 -16.65 -26.03
CA PRO A 58 14.77 -17.66 -25.12
C PRO A 58 15.52 -18.99 -25.27
N ILE A 59 15.87 -19.61 -24.15
CA ILE A 59 16.56 -20.91 -24.11
C ILE A 59 15.57 -21.98 -23.72
N GLN A 60 15.53 -23.07 -24.50
CA GLN A 60 14.70 -24.22 -24.18
C GLN A 60 15.22 -24.92 -22.91
N THR A 61 14.34 -25.09 -21.91
CA THR A 61 14.67 -25.75 -20.65
C THR A 61 13.98 -27.10 -20.47
N SER A 62 12.87 -27.33 -21.16
CA SER A 62 12.17 -28.61 -21.24
C SER A 62 11.31 -28.68 -22.53
N PRO A 63 10.66 -29.81 -22.86
CA PRO A 63 9.76 -29.86 -24.02
C PRO A 63 8.71 -28.75 -23.93
N GLU A 64 8.62 -27.92 -24.98
CA GLU A 64 7.69 -26.77 -25.08
C GLU A 64 7.90 -25.64 -24.05
N GLU A 65 8.97 -25.68 -23.25
CA GLU A 65 9.28 -24.65 -22.26
C GLU A 65 10.56 -23.88 -22.62
N TYR A 66 10.42 -22.57 -22.74
CA TYR A 66 11.50 -21.63 -22.99
C TYR A 66 11.60 -20.60 -21.87
N LYS A 67 12.82 -20.26 -21.48
CA LYS A 67 13.10 -19.29 -20.42
C LYS A 67 14.09 -18.24 -20.87
N ILE A 68 13.91 -17.02 -20.36
CA ILE A 68 14.82 -15.89 -20.56
C ILE A 68 15.66 -15.57 -19.32
N GLY A 69 15.48 -16.35 -18.23
CA GLY A 69 16.32 -16.28 -17.04
C GLY A 69 16.07 -15.06 -16.16
N ILE A 70 14.83 -14.56 -16.13
CA ILE A 70 14.39 -13.52 -15.20
C ILE A 70 13.25 -14.02 -14.32
N TRP A 71 13.09 -13.37 -13.18
CA TRP A 71 11.92 -13.51 -12.33
C TRP A 71 10.96 -12.37 -12.62
N VAL A 72 9.71 -12.71 -12.90
CA VAL A 72 8.64 -11.75 -13.22
C VAL A 72 7.57 -11.86 -12.15
N ARG A 73 7.10 -10.71 -11.68
CA ARG A 73 6.02 -10.59 -10.71
C ARG A 73 4.88 -9.81 -11.36
N ASP A 74 3.64 -10.17 -11.07
CA ASP A 74 2.52 -9.27 -11.34
C ASP A 74 2.55 -8.13 -10.33
N ASN A 75 2.14 -6.92 -10.76
CA ASN A 75 2.08 -5.73 -9.92
C ASN A 75 0.93 -5.76 -8.88
N THR A 76 0.37 -6.92 -8.57
CA THR A 76 -0.71 -7.04 -7.59
C THR A 76 -0.14 -7.24 -6.20
N GLN A 77 0.13 -6.14 -5.51
CA GLN A 77 0.46 -6.21 -4.09
C GLN A 77 0.19 -4.93 -3.32
N GLY A 78 -0.62 -5.05 -2.27
CA GLY A 78 -0.83 -4.00 -1.29
C GLY A 78 -2.19 -4.14 -0.64
N ILE A 79 -2.20 -4.38 0.67
CA ILE A 79 -3.39 -4.25 1.49
C ILE A 79 -3.32 -2.84 2.10
N GLY A 80 -4.30 -2.01 1.76
CA GLY A 80 -4.39 -0.63 2.22
C GLY A 80 -5.65 -0.40 3.03
N THR A 81 -5.51 0.15 4.23
CA THR A 81 -6.66 0.54 5.05
C THR A 81 -7.09 1.94 4.65
N LEU A 82 -8.39 2.07 4.35
CA LEU A 82 -9.02 3.36 4.12
C LEU A 82 -8.83 4.26 5.34
N THR A 83 -8.33 5.48 5.10
CA THR A 83 -8.07 6.46 6.15
C THR A 83 -9.20 7.47 6.24
N PHE A 84 -9.52 8.12 5.14
CA PHE A 84 -10.54 9.17 5.10
C PHE A 84 -11.30 9.15 3.79
N LEU A 85 -12.50 9.71 3.83
CA LEU A 85 -13.31 10.12 2.68
C LEU A 85 -13.62 11.61 2.87
N ASP A 86 -13.39 12.42 1.84
CA ASP A 86 -13.72 13.84 1.84
C ASP A 86 -15.14 14.11 1.32
N GLU A 87 -15.58 15.38 1.42
CA GLU A 87 -16.91 15.82 0.99
C GLU A 87 -17.14 15.75 -0.54
N PHE A 88 -16.08 15.56 -1.33
CA PHE A 88 -16.11 15.43 -2.78
C PHE A 88 -15.97 13.96 -3.24
N ASN A 89 -16.10 13.02 -2.31
CA ASN A 89 -15.94 11.57 -2.51
C ASN A 89 -14.51 11.13 -2.86
N GLY A 90 -13.52 12.01 -2.67
CA GLY A 90 -12.11 11.65 -2.72
C GLY A 90 -11.72 10.88 -1.46
N PHE A 91 -10.97 9.80 -1.60
CA PHE A 91 -10.46 9.05 -0.44
C PHE A 91 -8.94 9.04 -0.39
N GLY A 92 -8.43 8.93 0.84
CA GLY A 92 -7.05 8.59 1.13
C GLY A 92 -6.95 7.28 1.93
N ALA A 93 -5.92 6.50 1.69
CA ALA A 93 -5.62 5.25 2.38
C ALA A 93 -4.13 5.14 2.74
N LEU A 94 -3.84 4.31 3.76
CA LEU A 94 -2.51 4.06 4.34
C LEU A 94 -1.85 5.28 5.00
N GLY A 95 -1.44 6.29 4.24
CA GLY A 95 -0.50 7.30 4.71
C GLY A 95 0.96 6.97 4.41
N HIS A 96 1.20 6.01 3.51
CA HIS A 96 2.47 5.79 2.82
C HIS A 96 2.21 5.18 1.44
N GLY A 97 3.19 5.26 0.56
CA GLY A 97 3.13 4.59 -0.74
C GLY A 97 3.29 3.08 -0.64
N ILE A 98 2.68 2.37 -1.60
CA ILE A 98 3.04 0.98 -1.86
C ILE A 98 4.33 0.97 -2.66
N ASN A 99 5.35 0.33 -2.09
CA ASN A 99 6.63 0.15 -2.73
C ASN A 99 6.78 -1.29 -3.20
N ASP A 100 7.48 -1.46 -4.32
CA ASP A 100 7.93 -2.77 -4.77
C ASP A 100 8.95 -3.33 -3.76
N VAL A 101 8.74 -4.58 -3.31
CA VAL A 101 9.51 -5.18 -2.21
C VAL A 101 10.98 -5.37 -2.57
N ASP A 102 11.29 -5.59 -3.85
CA ASP A 102 12.63 -5.93 -4.31
C ASP A 102 13.46 -4.67 -4.58
N THR A 103 12.81 -3.60 -5.06
CA THR A 103 13.48 -2.34 -5.42
C THR A 103 13.31 -1.23 -4.39
N SER A 104 12.37 -1.38 -3.45
CA SER A 104 11.94 -0.34 -2.50
C SER A 104 11.45 0.95 -3.18
N LYS A 105 11.18 0.92 -4.48
CA LYS A 105 10.67 2.07 -5.24
C LYS A 105 9.15 2.10 -5.19
N LEU A 106 8.60 3.31 -5.23
CA LEU A 106 7.17 3.52 -5.34
C LEU A 106 6.65 2.80 -6.59
N MET A 107 5.65 1.95 -6.41
CA MET A 107 5.05 1.18 -7.49
C MET A 107 4.21 2.11 -8.37
N GLU A 108 4.44 2.09 -9.68
CA GLU A 108 3.52 2.75 -10.60
C GLU A 108 2.20 1.99 -10.71
N LEU A 109 1.11 2.74 -10.59
CA LEU A 109 -0.25 2.23 -10.74
C LEU A 109 -0.74 2.44 -12.17
N GLU A 110 -1.24 1.37 -12.79
CA GLU A 110 -2.15 1.48 -13.93
C GLU A 110 -3.61 1.66 -13.48
N GLY A 111 -3.94 1.17 -12.28
CA GLY A 111 -5.27 1.29 -11.67
C GLY A 111 -5.42 0.34 -10.48
N GLY A 112 -6.52 0.48 -9.76
CA GLY A 112 -6.86 -0.41 -8.65
C GLY A 112 -8.26 -0.16 -8.15
N PHE A 113 -8.74 -1.04 -7.27
CA PHE A 113 -10.07 -0.94 -6.69
C PHE A 113 -9.99 -1.02 -5.17
N LEU A 114 -10.87 -0.27 -4.52
CA LEU A 114 -11.13 -0.40 -3.09
C LEU A 114 -12.26 -1.42 -2.89
N TYR A 115 -12.07 -2.38 -1.98
CA TYR A 115 -13.06 -3.39 -1.65
C TYR A 115 -13.36 -3.39 -0.15
N HIS A 116 -14.56 -3.86 0.19
CA HIS A 116 -14.87 -4.21 1.57
C HIS A 116 -14.06 -5.43 2.00
N THR A 117 -13.52 -5.41 3.23
CA THR A 117 -12.78 -6.53 3.82
C THR A 117 -13.46 -6.98 5.10
N GLU A 118 -13.69 -8.28 5.24
CA GLU A 118 -14.16 -8.89 6.49
C GLU A 118 -12.95 -9.33 7.31
N ILE A 119 -12.79 -8.80 8.52
CA ILE A 119 -11.70 -9.20 9.41
C ILE A 119 -12.05 -10.54 10.05
N VAL A 120 -11.19 -11.55 9.83
CA VAL A 120 -11.40 -12.93 10.30
C VAL A 120 -10.67 -13.18 11.61
N SER A 121 -9.43 -12.70 11.71
CA SER A 121 -8.59 -12.94 12.89
C SER A 121 -7.53 -11.87 13.06
N VAL A 122 -6.98 -11.80 14.27
CA VAL A 122 -5.84 -10.96 14.59
C VAL A 122 -4.72 -11.85 15.12
N ILE A 123 -3.56 -11.76 14.49
CA ILE A 123 -2.32 -12.31 15.04
C ILE A 123 -1.69 -11.23 15.90
N LYS A 124 -1.53 -11.53 17.18
CA LYS A 124 -0.98 -10.61 18.17
C LYS A 124 0.49 -10.30 17.84
N GLY A 125 0.85 -9.02 17.92
CA GLY A 125 2.24 -8.57 17.78
C GLY A 125 3.04 -8.78 19.06
N GLU A 126 4.31 -9.12 18.89
CA GLU A 126 5.28 -9.32 19.95
C GLU A 126 6.60 -8.59 19.61
N SER A 127 7.49 -8.44 20.59
CA SER A 127 8.78 -7.78 20.35
C SER A 127 9.58 -8.52 19.27
N GLY A 128 9.98 -7.81 18.23
CA GLY A 128 10.69 -8.36 17.08
C GLY A 128 9.78 -8.93 15.98
N ASN A 129 8.50 -9.20 16.27
CA ASN A 129 7.53 -9.76 15.32
C ASN A 129 6.25 -8.92 15.32
N PRO A 130 6.09 -8.00 14.36
CA PRO A 130 4.82 -7.31 14.15
C PRO A 130 3.68 -8.32 13.98
N GLY A 131 2.57 -8.10 14.66
CA GLY A 131 1.36 -8.88 14.42
C GLY A 131 0.69 -8.47 13.11
N GLU A 132 -0.45 -9.10 12.78
CA GLU A 132 -1.19 -8.83 11.55
C GLU A 132 -2.71 -8.97 11.74
N LEU A 133 -3.46 -8.15 10.99
CA LEU A 133 -4.89 -8.37 10.78
C LEU A 133 -5.08 -9.28 9.56
N THR A 134 -5.78 -10.39 9.75
CA THR A 134 -6.14 -11.31 8.68
C THR A 134 -7.60 -11.09 8.30
N GLY A 135 -7.88 -10.93 7.01
CA GLY A 135 -9.22 -10.73 6.50
C GLY A 135 -9.46 -11.41 5.16
N VAL A 136 -10.73 -11.45 4.76
CA VAL A 136 -11.17 -11.98 3.48
C VAL A 136 -11.79 -10.85 2.66
N ILE A 137 -11.45 -10.82 1.38
CA ILE A 137 -11.94 -9.84 0.41
C ILE A 137 -12.76 -10.59 -0.63
N ASP A 138 -14.00 -10.16 -0.84
CA ASP A 138 -14.82 -10.63 -1.97
C ASP A 138 -14.63 -9.72 -3.17
N TYR A 139 -13.88 -10.21 -4.16
CA TYR A 139 -13.53 -9.51 -5.39
C TYR A 139 -14.68 -9.41 -6.42
N ALA A 140 -15.91 -9.78 -6.06
CA ALA A 140 -17.06 -9.57 -6.92
C ALA A 140 -17.22 -8.09 -7.31
N LYS A 141 -17.53 -7.82 -8.59
CA LYS A 141 -17.68 -6.46 -9.11
C LYS A 141 -18.70 -5.61 -8.36
N GLY A 142 -19.73 -6.23 -7.78
CA GLY A 142 -20.75 -5.55 -6.98
C GLY A 142 -20.25 -5.01 -5.63
N ASN A 143 -19.08 -5.45 -5.17
CA ASN A 143 -18.51 -5.09 -3.87
C ASN A 143 -17.39 -4.04 -3.97
N VAL A 144 -17.14 -3.52 -5.17
CA VAL A 144 -16.21 -2.40 -5.36
C VAL A 144 -16.77 -1.18 -4.63
N LEU A 145 -15.96 -0.55 -3.78
CA LEU A 145 -16.28 0.65 -3.02
C LEU A 145 -15.68 1.92 -3.66
N GLY A 146 -14.72 1.76 -4.56
CA GLY A 146 -14.07 2.89 -5.21
C GLY A 146 -12.97 2.46 -6.15
N THR A 147 -12.41 3.44 -6.85
CA THR A 147 -11.29 3.26 -7.78
C THR A 147 -10.07 3.99 -7.26
N ILE A 148 -8.94 3.29 -7.22
CA ILE A 148 -7.64 3.86 -6.90
C ILE A 148 -7.11 4.58 -8.14
N LEU A 149 -6.65 5.82 -7.95
CA LEU A 149 -6.16 6.70 -9.01
C LEU A 149 -4.67 7.03 -8.86
N LYS A 150 -4.15 7.08 -7.63
CA LYS A 150 -2.77 7.49 -7.35
C LYS A 150 -2.13 6.66 -6.24
N ASN A 151 -0.83 6.40 -6.38
CA ASN A 151 0.05 5.84 -5.35
C ASN A 151 1.18 6.85 -5.23
N THR A 152 1.34 7.41 -4.03
CA THR A 152 2.26 8.51 -3.74
C THR A 152 3.05 8.17 -2.49
N ASN A 153 4.10 8.92 -2.18
CA ASN A 153 4.85 8.69 -0.94
C ASN A 153 4.00 8.93 0.32
N GLY A 154 2.96 9.77 0.23
CA GLY A 154 2.06 10.15 1.33
C GLY A 154 0.77 9.34 1.41
N GLY A 155 0.56 8.34 0.56
CA GLY A 155 -0.63 7.49 0.58
C GLY A 155 -1.14 7.09 -0.80
N ILE A 156 -2.23 6.32 -0.77
CA ILE A 156 -3.00 5.94 -1.95
C ILE A 156 -4.27 6.77 -2.00
N PHE A 157 -4.59 7.30 -3.17
CA PHE A 157 -5.74 8.17 -3.37
C PHE A 157 -6.63 7.71 -4.50
N GLY A 158 -7.92 8.02 -4.40
CA GLY A 158 -8.90 7.61 -5.38
C GLY A 158 -10.26 8.24 -5.16
N SER A 159 -11.26 7.71 -5.87
CA SER A 159 -12.65 8.16 -5.75
C SER A 159 -13.52 7.02 -5.20
N GLY A 160 -14.29 7.32 -4.16
CA GLY A 160 -15.33 6.46 -3.63
C GLY A 160 -16.57 6.46 -4.51
N ASN A 161 -17.36 5.39 -4.44
CA ASN A 161 -18.70 5.33 -5.02
C ASN A 161 -19.79 5.47 -3.92
N SER A 162 -21.05 5.41 -4.33
CA SER A 162 -22.19 5.53 -3.40
C SER A 162 -22.18 4.50 -2.26
N LEU A 163 -21.72 3.26 -2.52
CA LEU A 163 -21.65 2.23 -1.48
C LEU A 163 -20.65 2.59 -0.38
N LEU A 164 -19.54 3.25 -0.73
CA LEU A 164 -18.58 3.73 0.25
C LEU A 164 -19.16 4.87 1.10
N ILE A 165 -19.82 5.84 0.45
CA ILE A 165 -20.42 6.99 1.10
C ILE A 165 -21.46 6.54 2.13
N ASP A 166 -22.32 5.58 1.76
CA ASP A 166 -23.34 5.02 2.65
C ASP A 166 -22.73 4.29 3.86
N LYS A 167 -21.50 3.74 3.73
CA LYS A 167 -20.79 3.02 4.79
C LYS A 167 -20.05 3.93 5.78
N VAL A 168 -19.45 5.03 5.32
CA VAL A 168 -18.60 5.89 6.18
C VAL A 168 -19.44 6.77 7.12
N GLY A 169 -20.62 7.20 6.69
CA GLY A 169 -21.48 8.10 7.48
C GLY A 169 -21.08 9.59 7.35
N GLN A 170 -21.88 10.48 7.94
CA GLN A 170 -21.94 11.91 7.56
C GLN A 170 -21.18 12.90 8.46
N GLU A 171 -20.58 12.49 9.58
CA GLU A 171 -19.91 13.46 10.47
C GLU A 171 -18.43 13.60 10.10
N ALA A 172 -18.13 14.64 9.32
CA ALA A 172 -16.77 14.99 8.96
C ALA A 172 -16.01 15.58 10.17
N LEU A 173 -14.75 15.19 10.34
CA LEU A 173 -13.86 15.79 11.32
C LEU A 173 -13.04 16.91 10.67
N PRO A 174 -12.87 18.07 11.33
CA PRO A 174 -11.95 19.09 10.86
C PRO A 174 -10.49 18.59 10.95
N ILE A 175 -9.65 19.03 10.03
CA ILE A 175 -8.22 18.73 10.09
C ILE A 175 -7.53 19.49 11.22
N CYS A 176 -6.50 18.88 11.82
CA CYS A 176 -5.58 19.52 12.74
C CYS A 176 -4.34 19.95 11.98
N LEU A 177 -3.98 21.23 12.07
CA LEU A 177 -2.75 21.73 11.48
C LEU A 177 -1.55 21.29 12.31
N LYS A 178 -0.42 21.03 11.67
CA LYS A 178 0.85 20.60 12.29
C LYS A 178 1.21 21.37 13.56
N GLN A 179 1.06 22.68 13.56
CA GLN A 179 1.40 23.56 14.70
C GLN A 179 0.43 23.44 15.89
N ASP A 180 -0.77 22.91 15.68
CA ASP A 180 -1.78 22.76 16.72
C ASP A 180 -1.68 21.41 17.44
N ILE A 181 -0.86 20.48 16.92
CA ILE A 181 -0.65 19.15 17.50
C ILE A 181 0.13 19.28 18.80
N LYS A 182 -0.36 18.62 19.86
CA LYS A 182 0.26 18.64 21.19
C LYS A 182 0.76 17.25 21.57
N LEU A 183 1.84 17.23 22.34
CA LEU A 183 2.20 16.01 23.07
C LEU A 183 1.14 15.71 24.13
N GLY A 184 0.80 14.43 24.29
CA GLY A 184 -0.22 13.99 25.25
C GLY A 184 -1.34 13.18 24.60
N PRO A 185 -2.54 13.15 25.21
CA PRO A 185 -3.58 12.21 24.84
C PRO A 185 -4.11 12.45 23.41
N GLY A 186 -4.48 11.35 22.77
CA GLY A 186 -5.14 11.31 21.47
C GLY A 186 -5.87 9.96 21.32
N LYS A 187 -6.44 9.74 20.15
CA LYS A 187 -7.13 8.50 19.79
C LYS A 187 -6.70 8.02 18.42
N ILE A 188 -6.77 6.71 18.19
CA ILE A 188 -6.78 6.14 16.84
C ILE A 188 -8.13 5.49 16.57
N LEU A 189 -8.60 5.56 15.33
CA LEU A 189 -9.82 4.88 14.88
C LEU A 189 -9.42 3.67 14.03
N CYS A 190 -9.71 2.45 14.49
CA CYS A 190 -9.37 1.24 13.74
C CYS A 190 -10.39 0.10 13.92
N SER A 191 -10.43 -0.81 12.94
CA SER A 191 -11.46 -1.86 12.82
C SER A 191 -10.93 -3.25 13.16
N VAL A 192 -10.26 -3.39 14.31
CA VAL A 192 -9.63 -4.66 14.74
C VAL A 192 -10.62 -5.82 14.83
N ASN A 193 -11.85 -5.55 15.25
CA ASN A 193 -12.93 -6.54 15.37
C ASN A 193 -14.01 -6.35 14.29
N GLY A 194 -13.64 -5.85 13.11
CA GLY A 194 -14.54 -5.63 11.97
C GLY A 194 -15.33 -4.31 11.98
N THR A 195 -15.50 -3.68 13.15
CA THR A 195 -16.16 -2.37 13.29
C THR A 195 -15.16 -1.30 13.74
N PRO A 196 -15.21 -0.06 13.19
CA PRO A 196 -14.36 1.04 13.64
C PRO A 196 -14.62 1.40 15.10
N VAL A 197 -13.56 1.40 15.92
CA VAL A 197 -13.59 1.78 17.34
C VAL A 197 -12.45 2.74 17.62
N TYR A 198 -12.71 3.73 18.48
CA TYR A 198 -11.69 4.63 18.98
C TYR A 198 -10.91 4.00 20.12
N TYR A 199 -9.58 4.03 20.03
CA TYR A 199 -8.67 3.54 21.06
C TYR A 199 -7.73 4.64 21.52
N ASP A 200 -7.49 4.71 22.82
CA ASP A 200 -6.62 5.71 23.43
C ASP A 200 -5.14 5.52 23.08
N VAL A 201 -4.50 6.62 22.69
CA VAL A 201 -3.07 6.71 22.43
C VAL A 201 -2.49 7.98 23.07
N GLU A 202 -1.17 8.06 23.11
CA GLU A 202 -0.44 9.24 23.55
C GLU A 202 0.56 9.65 22.47
N ILE A 203 0.46 10.88 21.98
CA ILE A 203 1.44 11.49 21.08
C ILE A 203 2.67 11.85 21.92
N THR A 204 3.78 11.18 21.64
CA THR A 204 5.03 11.28 22.41
C THR A 204 6.09 12.13 21.73
N LYS A 205 6.00 12.30 20.40
CA LYS A 205 6.87 13.20 19.63
C LYS A 205 6.13 13.69 18.38
N VAL A 206 6.39 14.93 18.02
CA VAL A 206 6.03 15.51 16.72
C VAL A 206 7.33 15.99 16.06
N ASP A 207 7.61 15.50 14.86
CA ASP A 207 8.83 15.77 14.11
C ASP A 207 8.49 16.42 12.76
N TYR A 208 8.62 17.74 12.71
CA TYR A 208 8.32 18.53 11.51
C TYR A 208 9.39 18.43 10.42
N SER A 209 10.56 17.88 10.76
CA SER A 209 11.75 17.79 9.91
C SER A 209 12.18 16.36 9.67
N ALA A 210 11.30 15.38 9.88
CA ALA A 210 11.64 13.98 9.72
C ALA A 210 12.15 13.70 8.30
N ASP A 211 13.25 12.94 8.19
CA ASP A 211 13.82 12.50 6.91
C ASP A 211 12.80 11.74 6.04
N SER A 212 11.74 11.22 6.67
CA SER A 212 10.61 10.57 6.01
C SER A 212 9.30 11.22 6.45
N ILE A 213 8.50 11.64 5.48
CA ILE A 213 7.17 12.25 5.68
C ILE A 213 6.20 11.35 6.47
N ASN A 214 6.46 10.04 6.50
CA ASN A 214 5.61 9.04 7.14
C ASN A 214 5.94 8.83 8.62
N LYS A 215 6.91 9.56 9.17
CA LYS A 215 7.38 9.46 10.57
C LYS A 215 7.25 10.78 11.35
N GLY A 216 6.37 11.67 10.89
CA GLY A 216 6.17 12.98 11.50
C GLY A 216 5.53 12.93 12.89
N ILE A 217 4.78 11.87 13.20
CA ILE A 217 4.14 11.65 14.51
C ILE A 217 4.72 10.38 15.11
N VAL A 218 5.09 10.42 16.39
CA VAL A 218 5.39 9.21 17.18
C VAL A 218 4.40 9.13 18.32
N PHE A 219 3.71 8.00 18.41
CA PHE A 219 2.71 7.79 19.44
C PHE A 219 2.90 6.43 20.13
N LYS A 220 2.28 6.29 21.30
CA LYS A 220 2.22 5.05 22.07
C LYS A 220 0.77 4.69 22.34
N VAL A 221 0.39 3.44 22.10
CA VAL A 221 -0.91 2.89 22.46
C VAL A 221 -1.03 2.83 23.98
N ARG A 222 -2.12 3.39 24.52
CA ARG A 222 -2.45 3.40 25.95
C ARG A 222 -3.71 2.59 26.26
N ASP A 223 -4.50 2.28 25.25
CA ASP A 223 -5.73 1.50 25.38
C ASP A 223 -5.47 0.03 25.75
N GLU A 224 -5.95 -0.38 26.91
CA GLU A 224 -5.75 -1.74 27.42
C GLU A 224 -6.47 -2.79 26.58
N ASN A 225 -7.64 -2.47 26.00
CA ASN A 225 -8.39 -3.41 25.17
C ASN A 225 -7.66 -3.66 23.86
N LEU A 226 -7.17 -2.60 23.20
CA LEU A 226 -6.38 -2.75 21.99
C LEU A 226 -5.11 -3.58 22.27
N LEU A 227 -4.37 -3.26 23.33
CA LEU A 227 -3.16 -4.00 23.71
C LEU A 227 -3.45 -5.47 24.04
N ALA A 228 -4.59 -5.76 24.67
CA ALA A 228 -5.01 -7.13 24.94
C ALA A 228 -5.25 -7.91 23.64
N LEU A 229 -5.99 -7.31 22.70
CA LEU A 229 -6.37 -7.92 21.42
C LEU A 229 -5.19 -8.11 20.46
N THR A 230 -4.33 -7.09 20.33
CA THR A 230 -3.37 -7.01 19.22
C THR A 230 -1.91 -6.93 19.66
N GLY A 231 -1.66 -6.66 20.95
CA GLY A 231 -0.29 -6.40 21.44
C GLY A 231 0.25 -5.03 21.05
N GLY A 232 -0.57 -4.15 20.45
CA GLY A 232 -0.20 -2.82 19.99
C GLY A 232 -0.56 -2.59 18.52
N ILE A 233 0.29 -1.88 17.79
CA ILE A 233 0.12 -1.65 16.35
C ILE A 233 0.55 -2.91 15.59
N VAL A 234 -0.32 -3.35 14.69
CA VAL A 234 -0.11 -4.53 13.84
C VAL A 234 -0.24 -4.15 12.36
N GLN A 235 0.27 -5.02 11.48
CA GLN A 235 0.08 -4.86 10.05
C GLN A 235 -1.41 -4.86 9.70
N GLY A 236 -1.81 -4.01 8.76
CA GLY A 236 -3.21 -3.72 8.46
C GLY A 236 -3.82 -2.55 9.26
N MET A 237 -3.15 -2.04 10.29
CA MET A 237 -3.55 -0.78 10.93
C MET A 237 -3.01 0.48 10.24
N SER A 238 -2.04 0.33 9.33
CA SER A 238 -1.54 1.45 8.52
C SER A 238 -2.70 2.06 7.76
N GLY A 239 -2.95 3.34 7.96
CA GLY A 239 -4.14 4.05 7.49
C GLY A 239 -5.16 4.38 8.57
N SER A 240 -5.02 3.86 9.80
CA SER A 240 -5.92 4.22 10.89
C SER A 240 -5.81 5.72 11.21
N PRO A 241 -6.93 6.48 11.21
CA PRO A 241 -6.90 7.88 11.58
C PRO A 241 -6.40 8.10 13.00
N ILE A 242 -5.58 9.13 13.20
CA ILE A 242 -5.13 9.67 14.48
C ILE A 242 -5.91 10.96 14.74
N ILE A 243 -6.59 11.03 15.89
CA ILE A 243 -7.46 12.13 16.28
C ILE A 243 -6.94 12.74 17.59
N GLN A 244 -6.90 14.06 17.69
CA GLN A 244 -6.61 14.79 18.92
C GLN A 244 -7.56 15.98 19.03
N ASP A 245 -8.13 16.20 20.21
CA ASP A 245 -9.06 17.31 20.49
C ASP A 245 -10.22 17.41 19.46
N GLY A 246 -10.73 16.26 19.00
CA GLY A 246 -11.81 16.19 18.00
C GLY A 246 -11.39 16.56 16.58
N LYS A 247 -10.09 16.71 16.31
CA LYS A 247 -9.54 17.03 14.99
C LYS A 247 -8.74 15.87 14.43
N PHE A 248 -8.81 15.68 13.12
CA PHE A 248 -8.04 14.67 12.39
C PHE A 248 -6.60 15.14 12.19
N VAL A 249 -5.65 14.47 12.83
CA VAL A 249 -4.23 14.88 12.88
C VAL A 249 -3.42 14.25 11.75
N GLY A 250 -3.76 13.03 11.36
CA GLY A 250 -2.94 12.24 10.46
C GLY A 250 -3.24 10.76 10.54
N ALA A 251 -2.48 9.92 9.85
CA ALA A 251 -2.73 8.48 9.79
C ALA A 251 -1.56 7.68 10.38
N VAL A 252 -1.86 6.55 10.99
CA VAL A 252 -0.86 5.55 11.40
C VAL A 252 -0.15 5.01 10.16
N THR A 253 1.17 4.86 10.19
CA THR A 253 1.95 4.33 9.06
C THR A 253 2.66 3.02 9.42
N HIS A 254 3.67 3.09 10.31
CA HIS A 254 4.55 1.97 10.61
C HIS A 254 4.60 1.71 12.12
N VAL A 255 4.75 0.45 12.50
CA VAL A 255 5.01 0.04 13.88
C VAL A 255 6.52 0.07 14.20
N PHE A 256 6.87 0.31 15.46
CA PHE A 256 8.24 0.08 15.93
C PHE A 256 8.47 -1.43 16.10
N VAL A 257 9.35 -2.03 15.30
CA VAL A 257 9.60 -3.49 15.29
C VAL A 257 9.95 -4.04 16.69
N GLN A 258 10.67 -3.26 17.50
CA GLN A 258 11.11 -3.69 18.84
C GLN A 258 10.08 -3.39 19.95
N ASP A 259 9.07 -2.56 19.67
CA ASP A 259 8.05 -2.13 20.63
C ASP A 259 6.73 -1.88 19.89
N SER A 260 5.93 -2.93 19.75
CA SER A 260 4.64 -2.88 19.05
C SER A 260 3.66 -1.88 19.65
N THR A 261 3.86 -1.46 20.91
CA THR A 261 3.01 -0.44 21.53
C THR A 261 3.26 0.95 20.96
N LYS A 262 4.34 1.16 20.20
CA LYS A 262 4.67 2.43 19.55
C LYS A 262 4.46 2.36 18.04
N GLY A 263 4.00 3.49 17.50
CA GLY A 263 3.79 3.66 16.07
C GLY A 263 4.27 5.01 15.57
N PHE A 264 4.44 5.07 14.26
CA PHE A 264 4.65 6.29 13.49
C PHE A 264 3.35 6.71 12.82
N GLY A 265 3.23 8.00 12.56
CA GLY A 265 2.16 8.55 11.73
C GLY A 265 2.65 9.63 10.77
N ILE A 266 1.90 9.80 9.69
CA ILE A 266 2.01 10.91 8.74
C ILE A 266 1.01 12.00 9.14
N PHE A 267 1.33 13.27 8.91
CA PHE A 267 0.37 14.37 9.08
C PHE A 267 -0.69 14.36 7.98
N ILE A 268 -1.95 14.69 8.31
CA ILE A 268 -3.00 14.80 7.29
C ILE A 268 -2.62 15.81 6.20
N GLU A 269 -1.98 16.92 6.57
CA GLU A 269 -1.49 17.92 5.61
C GLU A 269 -0.54 17.31 4.56
N ASN A 270 0.36 16.40 4.96
CA ASN A 270 1.26 15.73 4.01
C ASN A 270 0.49 14.79 3.07
N MET A 271 -0.55 14.11 3.57
CA MET A 271 -1.38 13.25 2.74
C MET A 271 -2.14 14.08 1.70
N LEU A 272 -2.72 15.22 2.12
CA LEU A 272 -3.44 16.12 1.22
C LEU A 272 -2.51 16.74 0.17
N GLU A 273 -1.31 17.16 0.57
CA GLU A 273 -0.29 17.68 -0.36
C GLU A 273 0.11 16.62 -1.39
N ALA A 274 0.38 15.39 -0.95
CA ALA A 274 0.73 14.29 -1.85
C ALA A 274 -0.39 13.93 -2.83
N ASN A 275 -1.66 14.13 -2.47
CA ASN A 275 -2.79 13.92 -3.39
C ASN A 275 -2.86 14.96 -4.51
N LEU A 276 -2.29 16.16 -4.29
CA LEU A 276 -2.27 17.23 -5.28
C LEU A 276 -1.17 17.07 -6.34
N GLU A 277 -0.12 16.28 -6.04
CA GLU A 277 0.95 15.90 -6.98
C GLU A 277 0.44 14.99 -8.10
#